data_AF-A0A376VNW9-F1
#
_entry.id   AF-A0A376VNW9-F1
#
_cell.length_a   1.000
_cell.length_b   1.000
_cell.length_c   1.000
_cell.angle_alpha   90.00
_cell.angle_beta   90.00
_cell.angle_gamma   90.00
#
_symmetry.space_group_name_H-M   'P 1'
#
loop_
_entity.id
_entity.type
_entity.pdbx_description
1 polymer ?
#
loop_
_entity_poly.entity_id
_entity_poly.type
_entity_poly.pdbx_seq_one_letter_code
_entity_poly.pdbx_strand_id
1 'polypeptide(L)'
;MNEFKRFEDRLTGLTESLSPSGRRRLSAELAKRLRQSQQRLVMAQKAPDGTPYVPRQQQSARKKTGRVKRKMFAKLITSRFLHIRASPEQASMEFYGGKSPKIASVHQFRSVGRKPERR
;
A
#
# COMPACT_ATOMS: atom_id res chain seq x y z
N MET A 1 25.05 11.48 23.24
CA MET A 1 24.84 11.79 21.80
C MET A 1 23.96 10.71 21.21
N ASN A 2 22.92 11.11 20.47
CA ASN A 2 21.88 10.21 19.96
C ASN A 2 22.44 9.30 18.85
N GLU A 3 22.53 7.99 19.08
CA GLU A 3 23.10 7.01 18.14
C GLU A 3 22.40 7.03 16.77
N PHE A 4 21.07 7.21 16.78
CA PHE A 4 20.27 7.40 15.57
C PHE A 4 20.74 8.58 14.72
N LYS A 5 21.19 9.67 15.35
CA LYS A 5 21.67 10.84 14.60
C LYS A 5 22.91 10.51 13.77
N ARG A 6 23.86 9.75 14.34
CA ARG A 6 25.06 9.32 13.61
C ARG A 6 24.73 8.41 12.42
N PHE A 7 23.66 7.62 12.53
CA PHE A 7 23.18 6.78 11.44
C PHE A 7 22.53 7.61 10.34
N GLU A 8 21.61 8.52 10.70
CA GLU A 8 20.96 9.46 9.77
C GLU A 8 21.99 10.32 9.01
N ASP A 9 23.00 10.84 9.72
CA ASP A 9 24.07 11.66 9.12
C ASP A 9 24.88 10.85 8.09
N ARG A 10 25.19 9.57 8.38
CA ARG A 10 25.88 8.68 7.43
C ARG A 10 25.02 8.35 6.20
N LEU A 11 23.72 8.13 6.38
CA LEU A 11 22.80 7.89 5.27
C LEU A 11 22.65 9.13 4.39
N THR A 12 22.61 10.30 5.01
CA THR A 12 22.57 11.58 4.31
C THR A 12 23.81 11.75 3.45
N GLY A 13 25.01 11.56 4.02
CA GLY A 13 26.26 11.64 3.25
C GLY A 13 26.35 10.61 2.11
N LEU A 14 25.85 9.39 2.32
CA LEU A 14 25.78 8.39 1.25
C LEU A 14 24.83 8.84 0.13
N THR A 15 23.66 9.39 0.48
CA THR A 15 22.68 9.87 -0.50
C THR A 15 23.20 11.08 -1.27
N GLU A 16 23.90 11.99 -0.59
CA GLU A 16 24.58 13.14 -1.17
C GLU A 16 25.66 12.71 -2.17
N SER A 17 26.41 11.65 -1.86
CA SER A 17 27.45 11.10 -2.77
C SER A 17 26.88 10.46 -4.03
N LEU A 18 25.59 10.11 -4.07
CA LEU A 18 24.95 9.55 -5.25
C LEU A 18 24.57 10.63 -6.26
N SER A 19 24.88 10.37 -7.54
CA SER A 19 24.37 11.16 -8.65
C SER A 19 22.84 11.11 -8.72
N PRO A 20 22.17 12.07 -9.38
CA PRO A 20 20.71 12.05 -9.56
C PRO A 20 20.19 10.76 -10.20
N SER A 21 20.95 10.16 -11.14
CA SER A 21 20.61 8.87 -11.76
C SER A 21 20.77 7.70 -10.78
N GLY A 22 21.81 7.74 -9.94
CA GLY A 22 22.02 6.78 -8.85
C GLY A 22 20.87 6.79 -7.83
N ARG A 23 20.48 8.00 -7.37
CA ARG A 23 19.32 8.17 -6.47
C ARG A 23 18.03 7.66 -7.09
N ARG A 24 17.76 7.99 -8.36
CA ARG A 24 16.56 7.49 -9.05
C ARG A 24 16.51 5.97 -9.13
N ARG A 25 17.66 5.31 -9.38
CA ARG A 25 17.75 3.84 -9.40
C ARG A 25 17.45 3.26 -8.02
N LEU A 26 18.04 3.82 -6.96
CA LEU A 26 17.76 3.42 -5.58
C LEU A 26 16.27 3.58 -5.24
N SER A 27 15.70 4.75 -5.51
CA SER A 27 14.27 5.02 -5.29
C SER A 27 13.36 4.05 -6.05
N ALA A 28 13.72 3.69 -7.28
CA ALA A 28 12.97 2.71 -8.06
C ALA A 28 13.00 1.30 -7.44
N GLU A 29 14.14 0.89 -6.91
CA GLU A 29 14.26 -0.38 -6.18
C GLU A 29 13.47 -0.36 -4.86
N LEU A 30 13.54 0.72 -4.10
CA LEU A 30 12.75 0.90 -2.88
C LEU A 30 11.25 0.85 -3.18
N ALA A 31 10.78 1.56 -4.20
CA ALA A 31 9.36 1.57 -4.57
C ALA A 31 8.89 0.17 -5.03
N LYS A 32 9.73 -0.59 -5.75
CA LYS A 32 9.45 -2.00 -6.09
C LYS A 32 9.31 -2.87 -4.84
N ARG A 33 10.23 -2.75 -3.88
CA ARG A 33 10.19 -3.50 -2.62
C ARG A 33 8.96 -3.14 -1.78
N LEU A 34 8.62 -1.85 -1.69
CA LEU A 34 7.40 -1.36 -1.03
C LEU A 34 6.14 -2.01 -1.64
N ARG A 35 6.05 -2.00 -2.97
CA ARG A 35 4.94 -2.65 -3.69
C ARG A 35 4.84 -4.15 -3.39
N GLN A 36 5.97 -4.87 -3.43
CA GLN A 36 6.02 -6.30 -3.12
C GLN A 36 5.65 -6.60 -1.66
N SER A 37 6.06 -5.74 -0.72
CA SER A 37 5.69 -5.85 0.68
C SER A 37 4.17 -5.70 0.85
N GLN A 38 3.59 -4.65 0.26
CA GLN A 38 2.14 -4.43 0.29
C GLN A 38 1.35 -5.59 -0.34
N GLN A 39 1.83 -6.11 -1.48
CA GLN A 39 1.23 -7.29 -2.11
C GLN A 39 1.22 -8.49 -1.17
N ARG A 40 2.33 -8.77 -0.48
CA ARG A 40 2.45 -9.87 0.48
C ARG A 40 1.49 -9.71 1.66
N LEU A 41 1.41 -8.52 2.26
CA LEU A 41 0.50 -8.25 3.39
C LEU A 41 -0.97 -8.45 2.99
N VAL A 42 -1.37 -7.93 1.84
CA VAL A 42 -2.75 -8.10 1.34
C VAL A 42 -3.06 -9.55 1.00
N MET A 43 -2.12 -10.29 0.39
CA MET A 43 -2.29 -11.73 0.11
C MET A 43 -2.44 -12.56 1.39
N ALA A 44 -1.75 -12.14 2.47
CA ALA A 44 -1.87 -12.68 3.81
C ALA A 44 -3.10 -12.16 4.58
N GLN A 45 -3.88 -11.23 4.00
CA GLN A 45 -5.03 -10.56 4.63
C GLN A 45 -4.67 -9.83 5.94
N LYS A 46 -3.51 -9.17 5.97
CA LYS A 46 -3.02 -8.42 7.13
C LYS A 46 -2.97 -6.92 6.85
N ALA A 47 -3.31 -6.12 7.85
CA ALA A 47 -3.09 -4.69 7.89
C ALA A 47 -1.60 -4.36 8.16
N PRO A 48 -1.17 -3.10 7.97
CA PRO A 48 0.23 -2.72 8.17
C PRO A 48 0.74 -2.85 9.61
N ASP A 49 -0.17 -2.86 10.58
CA ASP A 49 0.12 -3.19 11.99
C ASP A 49 0.27 -4.70 12.23
N GLY A 50 0.10 -5.53 11.19
CA GLY A 50 0.20 -6.98 11.25
C GLY A 50 -1.10 -7.69 11.64
N THR A 51 -2.15 -6.96 12.03
CA THR A 51 -3.43 -7.53 12.43
C THR A 51 -4.21 -8.08 11.22
N PRO A 52 -5.02 -9.13 11.37
CA PRO A 52 -5.87 -9.60 10.28
C PRO A 52 -6.93 -8.56 9.91
N TYR A 53 -7.29 -8.48 8.63
CA TYR A 53 -8.39 -7.63 8.19
C TYR A 53 -9.71 -8.04 8.83
N VAL A 54 -10.56 -7.05 9.13
CA VAL A 54 -11.92 -7.27 9.59
C VAL A 54 -12.67 -8.12 8.55
N PRO A 55 -13.33 -9.23 8.95
CA PRO A 55 -14.08 -10.07 8.04
C PRO A 55 -15.10 -9.27 7.22
N ARG A 56 -15.27 -9.64 5.95
CA ARG A 56 -16.25 -9.00 5.07
C ARG A 56 -17.65 -9.17 5.67
N GLN A 57 -18.38 -8.06 5.80
CA GLN A 57 -19.78 -8.12 6.21
C GLN A 57 -20.55 -9.06 5.25
N GLN A 58 -21.23 -10.04 5.83
CA GLN A 58 -22.05 -10.98 5.08
C GLN A 58 -23.18 -10.20 4.40
N GLN A 59 -23.24 -10.25 3.08
CA GLN A 59 -24.32 -9.59 2.34
C GLN A 59 -25.57 -10.47 2.45
N SER A 60 -26.63 -9.94 3.08
CA SER A 60 -27.93 -10.62 3.25
C SER A 60 -28.72 -10.80 1.94
N ALA A 61 -28.16 -10.40 0.80
CA ALA A 61 -28.86 -10.42 -0.48
C ALA A 61 -28.69 -11.79 -1.19
N ARG A 62 -29.71 -12.63 -1.03
CA ARG A 62 -30.17 -13.67 -1.98
C ARG A 62 -29.09 -14.67 -2.44
N LYS A 63 -28.85 -15.67 -1.59
CA LYS A 63 -28.43 -17.06 -1.92
C LYS A 63 -27.68 -17.24 -3.26
N LYS A 64 -26.52 -16.60 -3.43
CA LYS A 64 -25.53 -17.03 -4.44
C LYS A 64 -24.25 -17.48 -3.74
N THR A 65 -24.39 -18.61 -3.05
CA THR A 65 -23.30 -19.36 -2.44
C THR A 65 -22.19 -19.59 -3.48
N GLY A 66 -20.95 -19.24 -3.15
CA GLY A 66 -19.79 -19.51 -4.00
C GLY A 66 -19.39 -18.47 -5.05
N ARG A 67 -20.06 -17.30 -5.16
CA ARG A 67 -19.65 -16.24 -6.12
C ARG A 67 -18.41 -15.46 -5.66
N VAL A 68 -18.19 -15.32 -4.35
CA VAL A 68 -17.03 -14.60 -3.80
C VAL A 68 -15.95 -15.60 -3.40
N LYS A 69 -15.15 -16.05 -4.38
CA LYS A 69 -14.00 -16.95 -4.15
C LYS A 69 -12.67 -16.22 -3.93
N ARG A 70 -12.63 -14.90 -4.17
CA ARG A 70 -11.39 -14.11 -4.14
C ARG A 70 -11.17 -13.51 -2.75
N LYS A 71 -9.93 -13.59 -2.25
CA LYS A 71 -9.46 -12.86 -1.07
C LYS A 71 -9.69 -11.35 -1.24
N MET A 72 -9.89 -10.62 -0.14
CA MET A 72 -10.13 -9.17 -0.21
C MET A 72 -8.94 -8.45 -0.84
N PHE A 73 -9.21 -7.40 -1.61
CA PHE A 73 -8.21 -6.55 -2.28
C PHE A 73 -7.26 -7.23 -3.27
N ALA A 74 -7.49 -8.50 -3.62
CA ALA A 74 -6.69 -9.19 -4.64
C ALA A 74 -6.60 -8.41 -5.97
N LYS A 75 -7.65 -7.67 -6.33
CA LYS A 75 -7.65 -6.77 -7.50
C LYS A 75 -6.80 -5.50 -7.28
N LEU A 76 -6.85 -4.90 -6.10
CA LEU A 76 -6.16 -3.64 -5.80
C LEU A 76 -4.65 -3.77 -5.84
N ILE A 77 -4.12 -4.96 -5.60
CA ILE A 77 -2.67 -5.21 -5.57
C ILE A 77 -2.07 -5.54 -6.93
N THR A 78 -2.88 -5.59 -7.98
CA THR A 78 -2.39 -5.78 -9.35
C THR A 78 -1.69 -4.52 -9.87
N SER A 79 -0.78 -4.65 -10.83
CA SER A 79 -0.06 -3.50 -11.43
C SER A 79 -0.98 -2.41 -11.96
N ARG A 80 -2.19 -2.78 -12.40
CA ARG A 80 -3.18 -1.84 -12.90
C ARG A 80 -3.62 -0.82 -11.84
N PHE A 81 -3.70 -1.22 -10.58
CA PHE A 81 -4.22 -0.38 -9.48
C PHE A 81 -3.15 -0.01 -8.45
N LEU A 82 -1.99 -0.68 -8.45
CA LEU A 82 -0.89 -0.43 -7.52
C LEU A 82 0.33 0.08 -8.28
N HIS A 83 0.45 1.41 -8.35
CA HIS A 83 1.49 2.09 -9.10
C HIS A 83 2.66 2.43 -8.18
N ILE A 84 3.85 2.51 -8.75
CA ILE A 84 5.04 2.99 -8.07
C ILE A 84 5.52 4.25 -8.75
N ARG A 85 5.99 5.22 -7.95
CA ARG A 85 6.69 6.41 -8.45
C ARG A 85 8.07 6.45 -7.85
N ALA A 86 9.03 6.80 -8.69
CA ALA A 86 10.42 6.92 -8.32
C ALA A 86 11.03 8.14 -8.99
N SER A 87 11.48 9.09 -8.17
CA SER A 87 12.30 10.23 -8.54
C SER A 87 13.59 10.18 -7.71
N PRO A 88 14.60 11.02 -8.02
CA PRO A 88 15.79 11.13 -7.18
C PRO A 88 15.46 11.40 -5.70
N GLU A 89 14.36 12.11 -5.43
CA GLU A 89 13.98 12.56 -4.08
C GLU A 89 12.81 11.77 -3.47
N GLN A 90 12.14 10.91 -4.24
CA GLN A 90 10.92 10.23 -3.80
C GLN A 90 10.87 8.77 -4.26
N ALA A 91 10.53 7.88 -3.35
CA ALA A 91 10.11 6.52 -3.62
C ALA A 91 8.74 6.29 -2.99
N SER A 92 7.69 6.17 -3.80
CA SER A 92 6.32 5.96 -3.30
C SER A 92 5.61 4.84 -4.03
N MET A 93 4.60 4.31 -3.36
CA MET A 93 3.62 3.40 -3.92
C MET A 93 2.24 3.98 -3.66
N GLU A 94 1.41 4.03 -4.70
CA GLU A 94 0.12 4.70 -4.68
C GLU A 94 -0.94 3.78 -5.29
N PHE A 95 -2.14 3.80 -4.71
CA PHE A 95 -3.31 3.22 -5.36
C PHE A 95 -3.83 4.19 -6.42
N TYR A 96 -4.05 3.69 -7.64
CA TYR A 96 -4.52 4.50 -8.77
C TYR A 96 -5.85 4.00 -9.33
N GLY A 97 -6.68 4.93 -9.82
CA GLY A 97 -7.89 4.67 -10.60
C GLY A 97 -9.20 4.53 -9.79
N GLY A 98 -10.20 5.32 -10.19
CA GLY A 98 -11.58 5.21 -9.71
C GLY A 98 -11.71 5.14 -8.19
N LYS A 99 -12.28 4.05 -7.68
CA LYS A 99 -12.54 3.86 -6.23
C LYS A 99 -11.38 3.21 -5.47
N SER A 100 -10.27 2.84 -6.12
CA SER A 100 -9.19 2.10 -5.46
C SER A 100 -8.55 2.83 -4.28
N PRO A 101 -8.27 4.16 -4.32
CA PRO A 101 -7.62 4.83 -3.20
C PRO A 101 -8.59 4.97 -2.02
N LYS A 102 -9.87 5.24 -2.31
CA LYS A 102 -10.94 5.32 -1.30
C LYS A 102 -11.15 3.99 -0.58
N ILE A 103 -11.15 2.87 -1.32
CA ILE A 103 -11.27 1.54 -0.71
C ILE A 103 -10.06 1.26 0.18
N ALA A 104 -8.83 1.51 -0.31
CA ALA A 104 -7.63 1.29 0.48
C ALA A 104 -7.62 2.13 1.78
N SER A 105 -7.98 3.41 1.69
CA SER A 105 -8.06 4.34 2.84
C SER A 105 -9.08 3.88 3.90
N VAL A 106 -10.29 3.49 3.49
CA VAL A 106 -11.32 2.97 4.39
C VAL A 106 -10.82 1.80 5.23
N HIS A 107 -10.05 0.89 4.62
CA HIS A 107 -9.50 -0.26 5.31
C HIS A 107 -8.29 0.07 6.17
N GLN A 108 -7.39 0.94 5.71
CA GLN A 108 -6.20 1.35 6.44
C GLN A 108 -6.53 2.10 7.73
N PHE A 109 -7.46 3.05 7.66
CA PHE A 109 -7.80 3.92 8.79
C PHE A 109 -9.03 3.44 9.56
N ARG A 110 -9.46 2.18 9.34
CA ARG A 110 -10.66 1.60 9.95
C ARG A 110 -11.88 2.52 9.88
N SER A 111 -11.97 3.35 8.85
CA SER A 111 -13.04 4.34 8.74
C SER A 111 -14.32 3.59 8.39
N VAL A 112 -15.30 3.60 9.29
CA VAL A 112 -16.61 3.01 9.01
C VAL A 112 -17.14 3.66 7.74
N GLY A 113 -17.33 2.87 6.68
CA GLY A 113 -17.84 3.40 5.43
C GLY A 113 -19.17 4.09 5.70
N ARG A 114 -19.22 5.42 5.63
CA ARG A 114 -20.49 6.15 5.63
C ARG A 114 -21.30 5.57 4.48
N LYS A 115 -22.36 4.82 4.81
CA LYS A 115 -23.36 4.46 3.81
C LYS A 115 -23.85 5.79 3.24
N PRO A 116 -23.80 6.00 1.91
CA PRO A 116 -24.49 7.14 1.36
C PRO A 116 -25.96 6.96 1.69
N GLU A 117 -26.52 7.89 2.45
CA GLU A 117 -27.95 8.07 2.57
C GLU A 117 -28.50 8.14 1.15
N ARG A 118 -29.26 7.13 0.76
CA ARG A 118 -29.98 7.18 -0.50
C ARG A 118 -31.15 8.13 -0.24
N ARG A 119 -31.11 9.30 -0.86
CA ARG A 119 -32.32 10.06 -1.15
C ARG A 119 -33.17 9.29 -2.16
#